data_AF-A0A0D6E0B5-F1
#
_entry.id   AF-A0A0D6E0B5-F1
#
_cell.length_a   1.000
_cell.length_b   1.000
_cell.length_c   1.000
_cell.angle_alpha   90.00
_cell.angle_beta   90.00
_cell.angle_gamma   90.00
#
_symmetry.space_group_name_H-M   'P 1'
#
loop_
_entity.id
_entity.type
_entity.pdbx_description
1 polymer ?
#
loop_
_entity_poly.entity_id
_entity_poly.type
_entity_poly.pdbx_seq_one_letter_code
_entity_poly.pdbx_strand_id
1 'polypeptide(L)'
;MKKITILGMVLSGMFLTACSATGNVEKGESSSYKTEKTNEAKSEKLTEEQQDQVILDEYSKKITDATPGLIDEYNAEATSNTSGLEGLATISNSKVSKLAEISTEGMSKMAEVMMSNGSGKQDTYNEFSKKLTDVYTTEAAKITEAYTSSAQ
;
A
#
# COMPACT_ATOMS: atom_id res chain seq x y z
N MET A 1 12.06 -36.19 -1.50
CA MET A 1 11.26 -34.94 -1.43
C MET A 1 10.30 -34.95 -2.61
N LYS A 2 9.01 -35.21 -2.35
CA LYS A 2 7.99 -35.35 -3.40
C LYS A 2 7.41 -33.97 -3.71
N LYS A 3 7.53 -33.53 -4.96
CA LYS A 3 6.92 -32.32 -5.50
C LYS A 3 5.43 -32.58 -5.68
N ILE A 4 4.58 -31.72 -5.11
CA ILE A 4 3.14 -31.74 -5.34
C ILE A 4 2.81 -30.48 -6.14
N THR A 5 2.61 -30.66 -7.43
CA THR A 5 2.02 -29.68 -8.34
C THR A 5 0.51 -29.95 -8.35
N ILE A 6 -0.29 -28.97 -7.90
CA ILE A 6 -1.75 -29.02 -8.06
C ILE A 6 -2.15 -27.99 -9.10
N LEU A 7 -2.56 -28.53 -10.25
CA LEU A 7 -3.26 -27.90 -11.36
C LEU A 7 -4.75 -28.15 -11.13
N GLY A 8 -5.59 -27.12 -11.15
CA GLY A 8 -7.03 -27.29 -10.90
C GLY A 8 -7.87 -26.03 -11.11
N MET A 9 -8.23 -25.82 -12.37
CA MET A 9 -9.08 -24.78 -12.97
C MET A 9 -10.58 -25.03 -12.70
N VAL A 10 -11.36 -24.03 -12.22
CA VAL A 10 -12.83 -23.90 -12.35
C VAL A 10 -13.17 -22.40 -12.14
N LEU A 11 -13.47 -21.55 -13.13
CA LEU A 11 -14.61 -21.41 -14.05
C LEU A 11 -15.98 -21.09 -13.40
N SER A 12 -16.57 -19.96 -13.84
CA SER A 12 -18.01 -19.61 -13.88
C SER A 12 -18.57 -18.71 -12.77
N GLY A 13 -19.25 -17.63 -13.20
CA GLY A 13 -20.11 -16.83 -12.32
C GLY A 13 -20.41 -15.40 -12.78
N MET A 14 -20.83 -15.21 -14.04
CA MET A 14 -21.32 -13.94 -14.57
C MET A 14 -22.75 -13.69 -14.04
N PHE A 15 -23.00 -12.57 -13.35
CA PHE A 15 -24.36 -12.08 -13.09
C PHE A 15 -24.47 -10.59 -13.49
N LEU A 16 -25.21 -10.36 -14.57
CA LEU A 16 -25.82 -9.07 -14.93
C LEU A 16 -27.29 -9.13 -14.53
N THR A 17 -27.79 -8.12 -13.82
CA THR A 17 -29.22 -7.76 -13.69
C THR A 17 -29.24 -6.30 -13.20
N ALA A 18 -29.42 -5.31 -14.07
CA ALA A 18 -30.64 -4.81 -14.72
C ALA A 18 -31.25 -3.61 -13.97
N CYS A 19 -31.49 -2.55 -14.75
CA CYS A 19 -31.99 -1.21 -14.40
C CYS A 19 -33.53 -1.18 -14.37
N SER A 20 -34.12 -0.35 -13.49
CA SER A 20 -35.43 0.34 -13.61
C SER A 20 -35.87 0.83 -12.21
N ALA A 21 -36.64 1.90 -11.97
CA ALA A 21 -37.07 3.07 -12.72
C ALA A 21 -37.68 4.08 -11.70
N THR A 22 -37.60 5.36 -12.06
CA THR A 22 -38.31 6.58 -11.64
C THR A 22 -39.70 6.48 -10.98
N GLY A 23 -40.02 7.34 -9.99
CA GLY A 23 -41.39 7.87 -9.77
C GLY A 23 -41.85 8.30 -8.36
N ASN A 24 -41.76 9.61 -8.06
CA ASN A 24 -42.62 10.55 -7.29
C ASN A 24 -43.51 10.19 -6.05
N VAL A 25 -43.27 10.93 -4.94
CA VAL A 25 -44.14 11.80 -4.08
C VAL A 25 -45.59 11.37 -3.70
N GLU A 26 -45.88 11.12 -2.39
CA GLU A 26 -46.69 11.97 -1.47
C GLU A 26 -47.03 11.30 -0.10
N LYS A 27 -46.70 12.05 0.96
CA LYS A 27 -47.32 12.31 2.27
C LYS A 27 -48.47 11.41 2.80
N GLY A 28 -48.27 10.89 4.03
CA GLY A 28 -49.33 10.43 4.95
C GLY A 28 -48.82 10.35 6.40
N GLU A 29 -49.49 11.03 7.32
CA GLU A 29 -49.12 11.23 8.74
C GLU A 29 -49.47 10.06 9.67
N SER A 30 -48.57 9.87 10.65
CA SER A 30 -48.79 9.50 12.06
C SER A 30 -49.43 8.15 12.44
N SER A 31 -48.62 7.25 13.01
CA SER A 31 -49.02 6.51 14.22
C SER A 31 -47.80 5.98 14.98
N SER A 32 -47.81 6.31 16.28
CA SER A 32 -46.82 6.02 17.32
C SER A 32 -46.52 4.53 17.48
N TYR A 33 -45.25 4.14 17.38
CA TYR A 33 -44.73 2.93 18.04
C TYR A 33 -43.37 3.17 18.67
N LYS A 34 -43.25 2.59 19.87
CA LYS A 34 -42.21 2.68 20.88
C LYS A 34 -40.78 2.67 20.35
N THR A 35 -39.97 3.51 20.98
CA THR A 35 -38.53 3.41 21.14
C THR A 35 -38.12 1.98 21.51
N GLU A 36 -37.56 1.25 20.55
CA GLU A 36 -36.59 0.21 20.81
C GLU A 36 -35.22 0.79 20.50
N LYS A 37 -34.46 1.01 21.58
CA LYS A 37 -33.07 1.43 21.54
C LYS A 37 -32.26 0.20 21.14
N THR A 38 -32.21 -0.09 19.85
CA THR A 38 -31.21 -1.00 19.29
C THR A 38 -29.86 -0.31 19.50
N ASN A 39 -29.11 -0.76 20.51
CA ASN A 39 -27.69 -0.46 20.61
C ASN A 39 -27.02 -1.19 19.43
N GLU A 40 -27.09 -0.60 18.24
CA GLU A 40 -26.14 -0.88 17.19
C GLU A 40 -24.78 -0.50 17.75
N ALA A 41 -23.93 -1.51 17.96
CA ALA A 41 -22.52 -1.28 18.15
C ALA A 41 -22.02 -0.60 16.87
N LYS A 42 -22.00 0.74 16.90
CA LYS A 42 -21.42 1.60 15.87
C LYS A 42 -19.96 1.18 15.76
N SER A 43 -19.66 0.33 14.78
CA SER A 43 -18.29 0.15 14.30
C SER A 43 -17.86 1.54 13.82
N GLU A 44 -17.12 2.27 14.66
CA GLU A 44 -16.67 3.60 14.28
C GLU A 44 -15.72 3.47 13.10
N LYS A 45 -16.19 3.88 11.92
CA LYS A 45 -15.36 4.00 10.73
C LYS A 45 -14.22 4.94 11.06
N LEU A 46 -12.98 4.51 10.83
CA LEU A 46 -11.79 5.31 11.01
C LEU A 46 -11.88 6.62 10.21
N THR A 47 -11.26 7.68 10.71
CA THR A 47 -11.06 8.92 9.95
C THR A 47 -10.09 8.69 8.79
N GLU A 48 -10.02 9.64 7.86
CA GLU A 48 -9.03 9.67 6.77
C GLU A 48 -7.60 9.59 7.34
N GLU A 49 -7.27 10.49 8.28
CA GLU A 49 -5.97 10.54 8.97
C GLU A 49 -5.62 9.23 9.68
N GLN A 50 -6.58 8.59 10.36
CA GLN A 50 -6.35 7.31 11.01
C GLN A 50 -6.05 6.18 10.02
N GLN A 51 -6.70 6.18 8.85
CA GLN A 51 -6.42 5.20 7.80
C GLN A 51 -5.06 5.45 7.16
N ASP A 52 -4.72 6.70 6.85
CA ASP A 52 -3.42 7.07 6.29
C ASP A 52 -2.27 6.78 7.27
N GLN A 53 -2.50 6.94 8.58
CA GLN A 53 -1.52 6.54 9.60
C GLN A 53 -1.29 5.03 9.61
N VAL A 54 -2.34 4.21 9.52
CA VAL A 54 -2.20 2.75 9.42
C VAL A 54 -1.40 2.36 8.18
N ILE A 55 -1.67 3.00 7.03
CA ILE A 55 -0.93 2.76 5.79
C ILE A 55 0.53 3.20 5.94
N LEU A 56 0.79 4.38 6.52
CA LEU A 56 2.14 4.86 6.78
C LEU A 56 2.92 3.87 7.63
N ASP A 57 2.35 3.38 8.73
CA ASP A 57 3.01 2.43 9.63
C ASP A 57 3.30 1.09 8.94
N GLU A 58 2.32 0.55 8.20
CA GLU A 58 2.48 -0.70 7.45
C GLU A 58 3.61 -0.60 6.43
N TYR A 59 3.58 0.43 5.57
CA TYR A 59 4.55 0.55 4.49
C TYR A 59 5.91 1.03 4.96
N SER A 60 5.99 1.84 6.03
CA SER A 60 7.26 2.15 6.68
C SER A 60 7.93 0.89 7.22
N LYS A 61 7.13 -0.01 7.82
CA LYS A 61 7.63 -1.31 8.28
C LYS A 61 8.07 -2.18 7.12
N LYS A 62 7.29 -2.28 6.03
CA LYS A 62 7.69 -3.06 4.83
C LYS A 62 9.02 -2.59 4.25
N ILE A 63 9.21 -1.27 4.11
CA ILE A 63 10.48 -0.70 3.63
C ILE A 63 11.62 -1.08 4.59
N THR A 64 11.45 -0.79 5.89
CA THR A 64 12.48 -1.03 6.91
C THR A 64 12.86 -2.50 7.04
N ASP A 65 11.89 -3.40 7.02
CA ASP A 65 12.11 -4.85 7.11
C ASP A 65 12.77 -5.41 5.84
N ALA A 66 12.50 -4.82 4.67
CA ALA A 66 13.09 -5.25 3.40
C ALA A 66 14.56 -4.79 3.26
N THR A 67 14.93 -3.63 3.82
CA THR A 67 16.25 -3.02 3.62
C THR A 67 17.43 -3.97 3.94
N PRO A 68 17.49 -4.68 5.08
CA PRO A 68 18.61 -5.56 5.39
C PRO A 68 18.77 -6.67 4.33
N GLY A 69 17.66 -7.30 3.93
CA GLY A 69 17.69 -8.35 2.91
C GLY A 69 18.13 -7.83 1.53
N LEU A 70 17.75 -6.60 1.17
CA LEU A 70 18.18 -5.96 -0.07
C LEU A 70 19.67 -5.58 -0.06
N ILE A 71 20.21 -5.21 1.09
CA ILE A 71 21.66 -5.00 1.27
C ILE A 71 22.40 -6.34 1.15
N ASP A 72 21.88 -7.41 1.74
CA ASP A 72 22.46 -8.75 1.61
C ASP A 72 22.46 -9.22 0.14
N GLU A 73 21.34 -9.04 -0.57
CA GLU A 73 21.26 -9.31 -2.02
C GLU A 73 22.27 -8.46 -2.81
N TYR A 74 22.37 -7.16 -2.51
CA TYR A 74 23.32 -6.26 -3.14
C TYR A 74 24.75 -6.79 -2.97
N ASN A 75 25.16 -7.07 -1.74
CA ASN A 75 26.50 -7.54 -1.41
C ASN A 75 26.80 -8.88 -2.10
N ALA A 76 25.85 -9.81 -2.11
CA ALA A 76 25.99 -11.09 -2.78
C ALA A 76 26.21 -10.93 -4.28
N GLU A 77 25.38 -10.13 -4.96
CA GLU A 77 25.49 -9.89 -6.41
C GLU A 77 26.76 -9.11 -6.76
N ALA A 78 27.15 -8.14 -5.92
CA ALA A 78 28.36 -7.33 -6.11
C ALA A 78 29.64 -8.18 -6.13
N THR A 79 29.72 -9.27 -5.35
CA THR A 79 30.90 -10.17 -5.37
C THR A 79 31.13 -10.85 -6.71
N SER A 80 30.08 -11.03 -7.50
CA SER A 80 30.13 -11.68 -8.81
C SER A 80 30.18 -10.67 -9.96
N ASN A 81 30.23 -9.37 -9.66
CA ASN A 81 30.23 -8.32 -10.67
C ASN A 81 31.55 -8.25 -11.44
N THR A 82 31.48 -8.34 -12.76
CA THR A 82 32.62 -8.16 -13.67
C THR A 82 32.53 -6.89 -14.51
N SER A 83 31.43 -6.12 -14.38
CA SER A 83 31.16 -4.92 -15.16
C SER A 83 31.64 -3.62 -14.48
N GLY A 84 32.53 -3.75 -13.48
CA GLY A 84 33.11 -2.62 -12.77
C GLY A 84 32.05 -1.73 -12.11
N LEU A 85 32.33 -0.42 -12.04
CA LEU A 85 31.48 0.57 -11.37
C LEU A 85 30.05 0.61 -11.92
N GLU A 86 29.88 0.48 -13.24
CA GLU A 86 28.56 0.49 -13.88
C GLU A 86 27.71 -0.71 -13.46
N GLY A 87 28.33 -1.88 -13.32
CA GLY A 87 27.67 -3.07 -12.78
C GLY A 87 27.21 -2.88 -11.34
N LEU A 88 28.08 -2.33 -10.48
CA LEU A 88 27.73 -2.03 -9.08
C LEU A 88 26.57 -1.03 -8.98
N ALA A 89 26.58 0.02 -9.79
CA ALA A 89 25.50 1.00 -9.85
C ALA A 89 24.19 0.38 -10.33
N THR A 90 24.24 -0.52 -11.31
CA THR A 90 23.07 -1.25 -11.82
C THR A 90 22.44 -2.12 -10.74
N ILE A 91 23.25 -2.87 -9.98
CA ILE A 91 22.77 -3.71 -8.87
C ILE A 91 22.15 -2.81 -7.78
N SER A 92 22.84 -1.73 -7.38
CA SER A 92 22.33 -0.78 -6.37
C SER A 92 20.99 -0.18 -6.77
N ASN A 93 20.87 0.32 -8.00
CA ASN A 93 19.65 0.90 -8.53
C ASN A 93 18.50 -0.12 -8.53
N SER A 94 18.77 -1.38 -8.90
CA SER A 94 17.77 -2.44 -8.84
C SER A 94 17.24 -2.65 -7.41
N LYS A 95 18.10 -2.58 -6.38
CA LYS A 95 17.65 -2.74 -4.99
C LYS A 95 16.89 -1.51 -4.48
N VAL A 96 17.34 -0.30 -4.84
CA VAL A 96 16.62 0.94 -4.54
C VAL A 96 15.23 0.95 -5.21
N SER A 97 15.10 0.45 -6.44
CA SER A 97 13.82 0.33 -7.14
C SER A 97 12.83 -0.56 -6.39
N LYS A 98 13.27 -1.67 -5.79
CA LYS A 98 12.40 -2.51 -4.95
C LYS A 98 11.83 -1.75 -3.74
N LEU A 99 12.61 -0.88 -3.09
CA LEU A 99 12.07 -0.02 -2.02
C LEU A 99 11.12 1.05 -2.57
N ALA A 100 11.40 1.60 -3.76
CA ALA A 100 10.54 2.59 -4.40
C ALA A 100 9.16 2.00 -4.78
N GLU A 101 9.12 0.73 -5.20
CA GLU A 101 7.88 0.00 -5.47
C GLU A 101 7.00 -0.09 -4.21
N ILE A 102 7.58 -0.45 -3.06
CA ILE A 102 6.86 -0.50 -1.77
C ILE A 102 6.32 0.89 -1.39
N SER A 103 7.15 1.93 -1.50
CA SER A 103 6.72 3.31 -1.22
C SER A 103 5.57 3.76 -2.14
N THR A 104 5.66 3.44 -3.43
CA THR A 104 4.63 3.78 -4.43
C THR A 104 3.31 3.06 -4.17
N GLU A 105 3.37 1.79 -3.76
CA GLU A 105 2.18 1.04 -3.35
C GLU A 105 1.52 1.68 -2.12
N GLY A 106 2.30 2.07 -1.10
CA GLY A 106 1.78 2.77 0.08
C GLY A 106 1.13 4.11 -0.25
N MET A 107 1.76 4.93 -1.09
CA MET A 107 1.17 6.18 -1.59
C MET A 107 -0.12 5.92 -2.38
N SER A 108 -0.17 4.86 -3.19
CA SER A 108 -1.38 4.48 -3.92
C SER A 108 -2.52 4.14 -2.97
N LYS A 109 -2.23 3.46 -1.86
CA LYS A 109 -3.23 3.19 -0.80
C LYS A 109 -3.72 4.45 -0.09
N MET A 110 -2.85 5.42 0.18
CA MET A 110 -3.28 6.72 0.73
C MET A 110 -4.17 7.48 -0.28
N ALA A 111 -3.85 7.41 -1.58
CA ALA A 111 -4.69 8.00 -2.62
C ALA A 111 -6.08 7.33 -2.69
N GLU A 112 -6.16 6.01 -2.53
CA GLU A 112 -7.43 5.27 -2.44
C GLU A 112 -8.27 5.75 -1.24
N VAL A 113 -7.65 6.01 -0.08
CA VAL A 113 -8.31 6.56 1.12
C VAL A 113 -8.89 7.95 0.83
N MET A 114 -8.07 8.84 0.27
CA MET A 114 -8.50 10.19 -0.12
C MET A 114 -9.72 10.16 -1.06
N MET A 115 -9.74 9.23 -2.03
CA MET A 115 -10.84 9.09 -3.00
C MET A 115 -12.12 8.47 -2.40
N SER A 116 -11.98 7.49 -1.51
CA SER A 116 -13.10 6.63 -1.08
C SER A 116 -13.73 7.06 0.25
N ASN A 117 -12.91 7.56 1.17
CA ASN A 117 -13.28 7.80 2.57
C ASN A 117 -12.95 9.23 3.03
N GLY A 118 -12.21 9.98 2.22
CA GLY A 118 -11.75 11.30 2.59
C GLY A 118 -12.85 12.37 2.54
N SER A 119 -12.56 13.47 3.22
CA SER A 119 -13.26 14.74 3.00
C SER A 119 -12.93 15.38 1.64
N GLY A 120 -12.05 14.74 0.86
CA GLY A 120 -11.46 15.27 -0.38
C GLY A 120 -10.26 16.19 -0.13
N LYS A 121 -9.68 16.20 1.08
CA LYS A 121 -8.58 17.10 1.43
C LYS A 121 -7.24 16.52 0.98
N GLN A 122 -6.71 17.10 -0.09
CA GLN A 122 -5.37 16.80 -0.61
C GLN A 122 -4.25 16.95 0.45
N ASP A 123 -4.48 17.76 1.50
CA ASP A 123 -3.49 18.06 2.55
C ASP A 123 -3.09 16.80 3.36
N THR A 124 -4.04 15.94 3.74
CA THR A 124 -3.75 14.71 4.50
C THR A 124 -2.86 13.79 3.67
N TYR A 125 -3.28 13.50 2.44
CA TYR A 125 -2.52 12.67 1.52
C TYR A 125 -1.09 13.19 1.33
N ASN A 126 -0.93 14.50 1.09
CA ASN A 126 0.39 15.11 0.87
C ASN A 126 1.29 14.96 2.10
N GLU A 127 0.75 15.17 3.30
CA GLU A 127 1.51 15.04 4.55
C GLU A 127 2.00 13.60 4.75
N PHE A 128 1.11 12.61 4.65
CA PHE A 128 1.45 11.21 4.91
C PHE A 128 2.32 10.59 3.80
N SER A 129 2.08 10.95 2.54
CA SER A 129 2.93 10.54 1.42
C SER A 129 4.35 11.08 1.55
N LYS A 130 4.50 12.31 2.05
CA LYS A 130 5.81 12.88 2.35
C LYS A 130 6.51 12.08 3.45
N LYS A 131 5.82 11.74 4.55
CA LYS A 131 6.39 10.91 5.63
C LYS A 131 6.88 9.55 5.11
N LEU A 132 6.09 8.90 4.24
CA LEU A 132 6.49 7.62 3.64
C LEU A 132 7.69 7.79 2.70
N THR A 133 7.75 8.89 1.94
CA THR A 133 8.90 9.23 1.08
C THR A 133 10.17 9.48 1.91
N ASP A 134 10.05 10.11 3.07
CA ASP A 134 11.18 10.34 3.98
C ASP A 134 11.75 9.01 4.51
N VAL A 135 10.88 8.03 4.84
CA VAL A 135 11.29 6.67 5.23
C VAL A 135 11.99 5.96 4.07
N TYR A 136 11.38 5.95 2.87
CA TYR A 136 11.99 5.39 1.66
C TYR A 136 13.38 5.96 1.41
N THR A 137 13.52 7.29 1.47
CA THR A 137 14.79 7.98 1.19
C THR A 137 15.87 7.60 2.20
N THR A 138 15.50 7.53 3.48
CA THR A 138 16.42 7.12 4.57
C THR A 138 16.90 5.69 4.39
N GLU A 139 16.01 4.77 4.04
CA GLU A 139 16.34 3.36 3.87
C GLU A 139 17.10 3.09 2.57
N ALA A 140 16.75 3.76 1.47
CA ALA A 140 17.46 3.67 0.19
C ALA A 140 18.90 4.21 0.28
N ALA A 141 19.15 5.19 1.14
CA ALA A 141 20.49 5.69 1.39
C ALA A 141 21.43 4.59 1.92
N LYS A 142 20.94 3.67 2.75
CA LYS A 142 21.76 2.55 3.28
C LYS A 142 22.23 1.59 2.18
N ILE A 143 21.39 1.35 1.17
CA ILE A 143 21.78 0.58 -0.02
C ILE A 143 22.84 1.35 -0.81
N THR A 144 22.64 2.66 -0.98
CA THR A 144 23.60 3.54 -1.68
C THR A 144 24.95 3.62 -0.94
N GLU A 145 24.95 3.55 0.38
CA GLU A 145 26.16 3.46 1.21
C GLU A 145 26.91 2.15 1.00
N ALA A 146 26.21 1.01 0.92
CA ALA A 146 26.81 -0.28 0.58
C ALA A 146 27.48 -0.22 -0.80
N TYR A 147 26.81 0.39 -1.78
CA TYR A 147 27.39 0.67 -3.09
C TYR A 147 28.64 1.52 -3.02
N THR A 148 28.56 2.67 -2.36
CA THR A 148 29.69 3.60 -2.24
C THR A 148 30.88 2.95 -1.56
N SER A 149 30.65 2.08 -0.57
CA SER A 149 31.69 1.33 0.12
C SER A 149 32.37 0.29 -0.78
N SER A 150 31.62 -0.37 -1.67
CA SER A 150 32.15 -1.36 -2.61
C SER A 150 32.87 -0.76 -3.83
N ALA A 151 32.60 0.51 -4.12
CA ALA A 151 33.13 1.24 -5.28
C ALA A 151 34.48 1.93 -5.01
N GLN A 152 35.06 1.73 -3.82
CA GLN A 152 36.34 2.32 -3.39
C GLN A 152 37.56 1.56 -3.90
#